data_AF-A0A2T6BA24-F1
#
_entry.id   AF-A0A2T6BA24-F1
#
_cell.length_a   1.000
_cell.length_b   1.000
_cell.length_c   1.000
_cell.angle_alpha   90.00
_cell.angle_beta   90.00
_cell.angle_gamma   90.00
#
_symmetry.space_group_name_H-M   'P 1'
#
loop_
_entity.id
_entity.type
_entity.pdbx_description
1 polymer ?
#
loop_
_entity_poly.entity_id
_entity_poly.type
_entity_poly.pdbx_seq_one_letter_code
_entity_poly.pdbx_strand_id
1 'polypeptide(L)' 'MAELTLPETPSDVLQIPSRDIPEAISELLHQRRLSPLLANIHEGLRSPDDGHKARCRAALDHLGFAE' A
#
# COMPACT_ATOMS: atom_id res chain seq x y z
N MET A 1 -0.32 16.66 15.83
CA MET A 1 -0.73 15.33 15.34
C MET A 1 0.02 15.16 14.03
N ALA A 2 0.85 14.13 13.87
CA ALA A 2 1.53 13.92 12.60
C ALA A 2 0.46 13.69 11.53
N GLU A 3 0.44 14.53 10.50
CA GLU A 3 -0.41 14.31 9.34
C GLU A 3 0.08 13.02 8.68
N LEU A 4 -0.57 11.90 9.01
CA LEU A 4 -0.38 10.65 8.29
C LEU A 4 -0.83 10.89 6.86
N THR A 5 0.14 11.17 5.99
CA THR A 5 -0.12 11.21 4.55
C THR A 5 -0.51 9.81 4.15
N LEU A 6 -1.80 9.63 3.83
CA LEU A 6 -2.32 8.32 3.48
C LEU A 6 -1.70 7.87 2.17
N PRO A 7 -1.29 6.60 2.08
CA PRO A 7 -0.64 6.11 0.88
C PRO A 7 -1.64 6.03 -0.26
N GLU A 8 -1.30 6.68 -1.37
CA GLU A 8 -2.09 6.63 -2.62
C GLU A 8 -1.48 5.66 -3.63
N THR A 9 -0.20 5.32 -3.44
CA THR A 9 0.57 4.45 -4.33
C THR A 9 1.23 3.29 -3.57
N PRO A 10 1.56 2.18 -4.25
CA PRO A 10 2.40 1.13 -3.67
C PRO A 10 3.72 1.67 -3.10
N SER A 11 4.29 2.71 -3.70
CA SER A 11 5.54 3.32 -3.21
C SER A 11 5.36 4.02 -1.87
N ASP A 12 4.23 4.71 -1.66
CA ASP A 12 3.92 5.35 -0.37
C ASP A 12 3.81 4.32 0.75
N VAL A 13 3.17 3.17 0.47
CA VAL A 13 3.06 2.08 1.44
C VAL A 13 4.44 1.65 1.94
N LEU A 14 5.44 1.56 1.05
CA LEU A 14 6.81 1.19 1.39
C LEU A 14 7.56 2.26 2.20
N GLN A 15 7.08 3.50 2.23
CA GLN A 15 7.66 4.58 3.06
C GLN A 15 7.08 4.57 4.48
N ILE A 16 5.96 3.89 4.72
CA ILE A 16 5.33 3.85 6.04
C ILE A 16 6.16 2.93 6.95
N PRO A 17 6.56 3.39 8.15
CA PRO A 17 7.23 2.50 9.10
C PRO A 17 6.29 1.36 9.51
N SER A 18 6.79 0.13 9.64
CA SER A 18 5.95 -1.04 9.94
C SER A 18 5.09 -0.90 11.22
N ARG A 19 5.55 -0.08 12.19
CA ARG A 19 4.78 0.22 13.42
C ARG A 19 3.54 1.09 13.18
N ASP A 20 3.55 1.88 12.10
CA ASP A 20 2.50 2.84 11.74
C ASP A 20 1.54 2.26 10.68
N ILE A 21 1.85 1.09 10.11
CA ILE A 21 0.99 0.36 9.15
C ILE A 21 -0.42 0.09 9.68
N PRO A 22 -0.63 -0.37 10.93
CA PRO A 22 -1.98 -0.62 11.43
C PRO A 22 -2.83 0.66 11.46
N GLU A 23 -2.23 1.79 11.84
CA GLU A 23 -2.90 3.09 11.89
C GLU A 23 -3.21 3.61 10.47
N ALA A 24 -2.25 3.49 9.55
CA ALA A 24 -2.47 3.83 8.14
C ALA A 24 -3.59 3.00 7.49
N ILE A 25 -3.64 1.68 7.76
CA ILE A 25 -4.72 0.81 7.29
C ILE A 25 -6.06 1.24 7.89
N SER A 26 -6.10 1.53 9.19
CA SER A 26 -7.31 2.01 9.87
C SER A 26 -7.85 3.28 9.22
N GLU A 27 -6.99 4.24 8.92
CA GLU A 27 -7.39 5.50 8.29
C GLU A 27 -7.80 5.32 6.82
N LEU A 28 -7.13 4.44 6.06
CA LEU A 28 -7.54 4.06 4.72
C LEU A 28 -8.92 3.39 4.71
N LEU A 29 -9.25 2.59 5.73
CA LEU A 29 -10.57 1.99 5.90
C LEU A 29 -11.63 3.05 6.24
N HIS A 30 -11.34 3.96 7.19
CA HIS A 30 -12.23 5.08 7.53
C HIS A 30 -12.55 5.94 6.31
N GLN A 31 -11.56 6.22 5.47
CA GLN A 31 -11.72 7.03 4.26
C GLN A 31 -12.18 6.21 3.03
N ARG A 32 -12.42 4.90 3.18
CA ARG A 32 -12.76 3.96 2.09
C ARG A 32 -11.76 3.99 0.91
N ARG A 33 -10.49 4.30 1.20
CA ARG A 33 -9.39 4.36 0.23
C ARG A 33 -8.56 3.07 0.17
N LEU A 34 -8.78 2.12 1.08
CA LEU A 34 -8.06 0.84 1.05
C LEU A 34 -8.36 0.03 -0.22
N SER A 35 -9.63 -0.08 -0.61
CA SER A 35 -10.02 -0.82 -1.82
C SER A 35 -9.40 -0.28 -3.11
N PRO A 36 -9.44 1.03 -3.41
CA PRO A 36 -8.76 1.56 -4.60
C PRO A 36 -7.24 1.44 -4.54
N LEU A 37 -6.62 1.55 -3.35
CA LEU A 37 -5.18 1.31 -3.18
C LEU A 37 -4.82 -0.14 -3.55
N LEU A 38 -5.53 -1.12 -3.00
CA LEU A 38 -5.33 -2.53 -3.31
C LEU A 38 -5.57 -2.83 -4.80
N ALA A 39 -6.59 -2.23 -5.41
CA ALA A 39 -6.85 -2.38 -6.84
C ALA A 39 -5.67 -1.87 -7.68
N ASN A 40 -5.10 -0.71 -7.34
CA ASN A 40 -3.92 -0.15 -8.00
C ASN A 40 -2.70 -1.07 -7.84
N ILE A 41 -2.47 -1.59 -6.62
CA ILE A 41 -1.39 -2.54 -6.36
C ILE A 41 -1.55 -3.82 -7.19
N HIS A 42 -2.76 -4.38 -7.26
CA HIS A 42 -3.06 -5.56 -8.08
C HIS A 42 -2.93 -5.31 -9.58
N GLU A 43 -3.27 -4.11 -10.06
CA GLU A 43 -3.04 -3.71 -11.45
C GLU A 43 -1.53 -3.64 -11.75
N GLY A 44 -0.76 -3.06 -10.83
CA GLY A 44 0.70 -2.97 -10.93
C GLY A 44 1.39 -4.35 -10.95
N LEU A 45 0.82 -5.36 -10.28
CA LEU A 45 1.28 -6.75 -10.40
C LEU A 45 1.11 -7.35 -11.81
N ARG A 46 0.19 -6.82 -12.62
CA ARG A 46 -0.01 -7.24 -14.02
C ARG A 46 0.85 -6.45 -15.01
N SER A 47 1.53 -5.40 -14.55
CA SER A 47 2.36 -4.54 -15.39
C SER A 47 3.51 -5.32 -16.05
N PRO A 48 3.89 -5.02 -17.31
CA PRO A 48 5.04 -5.66 -17.96
C PRO A 48 6.38 -5.24 -17.33
N ASP A 49 6.41 -4.20 -16.51
CA ASP A 49 7.61 -3.74 -15.81
C ASP A 49 7.87 -4.55 -14.54
N ASP A 50 8.94 -5.36 -14.55
CA ASP A 50 9.32 -6.20 -13.42
C ASP A 50 9.67 -5.39 -12.15
N GLY A 51 10.21 -4.18 -12.31
CA GLY A 51 10.51 -3.29 -11.17
C GLY A 51 9.24 -2.79 -10.48
N HIS A 52 8.23 -2.41 -11.26
CA HIS A 52 6.92 -1.99 -10.77
C HIS A 52 6.18 -3.16 -10.11
N LYS A 53 6.23 -4.36 -10.71
CA LYS A 53 5.71 -5.59 -10.10
C LYS A 53 6.33 -5.87 -8.74
N ALA A 54 7.66 -5.82 -8.64
CA ALA A 54 8.37 -6.06 -7.39
C ALA A 54 7.96 -5.07 -6.30
N ARG A 55 7.79 -3.78 -6.64
CA ARG A 55 7.29 -2.76 -5.70
C ARG A 55 5.87 -3.05 -5.22
N CYS A 56 4.98 -3.44 -6.13
CA CYS A 56 3.60 -3.79 -5.78
C CYS A 56 3.54 -5.03 -4.87
N ARG A 57 4.36 -6.04 -5.14
CA ARG A 57 4.46 -7.22 -4.28
C ARG A 57 5.00 -6.88 -2.90
N ALA A 58 6.06 -6.06 -2.83
CA ALA A 58 6.61 -5.58 -1.57
C ALA A 58 5.59 -4.75 -0.77
N ALA A 59 4.78 -3.94 -1.44
CA ALA A 59 3.73 -3.17 -0.78
C ALA A 59 2.66 -4.07 -0.13
N LEU A 60 2.25 -5.18 -0.80
CA LEU A 60 1.34 -6.16 -0.22
C LEU A 60 1.93 -6.86 1.00
N ASP A 61 3.18 -7.31 0.89
CA ASP A 61 3.91 -7.94 1.99
C ASP A 61 3.98 -7.00 3.21
N HIS A 62 4.31 -5.73 2.96
CA HIS A 62 4.42 -4.70 4.00
C HIS A 62 3.07 -4.35 4.66
N LEU A 63 1.97 -4.52 3.93
CA LEU A 63 0.60 -4.40 4.47
C LEU A 63 0.14 -5.66 5.22
N GLY A 64 0.93 -6.74 5.22
CA GLY A 64 0.59 -8.02 5.84
C GLY A 64 -0.28 -8.94 4.97
N PHE A 65 -0.45 -8.62 3.68
CA PHE A 65 -1.09 -9.51 2.70
C PHE A 65 -0.03 -10.41 2.07
N ALA A 66 0.58 -11.27 2.87
CA ALA A 66 1.48 -12.32 2.36
C ALA A 66 0.62 -13.45 1.75
N GLU A 67 0.69 -13.61 0.42
CA GLU A 67 0.24 -14.82 -0.30
C GLU A 67 1.38 -15.84 -0.43
#